data_AF-A0A964PWH1-F1
#
_entry.id   AF-A0A964PWH1-F1
#
_cell.length_a   1.000
_cell.length_b   1.000
_cell.length_c   1.000
_cell.angle_alpha   90.00
_cell.angle_beta   90.00
_cell.angle_gamma   90.00
#
_symmetry.space_group_name_H-M   'P 1'
#
loop_
_entity.id
_entity.type
_entity.pdbx_description
1 polymer ?
#
loop_
_entity_poly.entity_id
_entity_poly.type
_entity_poly.pdbx_seq_one_letter_code
_entity_poly.pdbx_strand_id
1 'polypeptide(L)'
;MTDRASTLVEARRERIERILGRSLTPPRGTPGEPLSEEAREYLAEEAQNLYWNDLEWERITDEEALEEGPIAQLAFPGFLAFIRGLLLHEVMPDSQAPASPRPQVVEDVLEFLARRVVELEDGLASPPEGEIEAIRGELGLTSQLVDLVLYQFHGVGPKDVERIEAAG
;
A
#
# COMPACT_ATOMS: atom_id res chain seq x y z
N MET A 1 14.65 12.04 4.59
CA MET A 1 13.70 10.94 4.83
C MET A 1 13.24 10.30 3.52
N THR A 2 12.95 11.09 2.47
CA THR A 2 12.60 10.62 1.11
C THR A 2 13.52 9.51 0.57
N ASP A 3 14.83 9.62 0.76
CA ASP A 3 15.81 8.64 0.28
C ASP A 3 15.70 7.24 0.93
N ARG A 4 15.32 7.17 2.22
CA ARG A 4 15.09 5.89 2.92
C ARG A 4 13.78 5.25 2.48
N ALA A 5 12.74 6.07 2.29
CA ALA A 5 11.44 5.59 1.84
C ALA A 5 11.50 5.02 0.42
N SER A 6 12.14 5.72 -0.52
CA SER A 6 12.34 5.20 -1.87
C SER A 6 13.18 3.92 -1.86
N THR A 7 14.27 3.89 -1.09
CA THR A 7 15.11 2.69 -0.92
C THR A 7 14.30 1.49 -0.40
N LEU A 8 13.39 1.70 0.54
CA LEU A 8 12.52 0.64 1.08
C LEU A 8 11.61 0.06 0.00
N VAL A 9 10.95 0.91 -0.79
CA VAL A 9 10.06 0.47 -1.87
C VAL A 9 10.84 -0.30 -2.94
N GLU A 10 12.00 0.22 -3.36
CA GLU A 10 12.85 -0.44 -4.36
C GLU A 10 13.38 -1.78 -3.84
N ALA A 11 13.84 -1.86 -2.59
CA ALA A 11 14.31 -3.11 -2.00
C ALA A 11 13.20 -4.19 -1.96
N ARG A 12 11.95 -3.80 -1.66
CA ARG A 12 10.79 -4.70 -1.69
C ARG A 12 10.46 -5.15 -3.11
N ARG A 13 10.47 -4.22 -4.07
CA ARG A 13 10.29 -4.53 -5.50
C ARG A 13 11.35 -5.53 -5.97
N GLU A 14 12.63 -5.29 -5.69
CA GLU A 14 13.74 -6.19 -6.06
C GLU A 14 13.58 -7.58 -5.42
N ARG A 15 13.10 -7.65 -4.16
CA ARG A 15 12.80 -8.92 -3.50
C ARG A 15 11.73 -9.70 -4.27
N ILE A 16 10.64 -9.04 -4.63
CA ILE A 16 9.55 -9.66 -5.40
C ILE A 16 10.06 -10.13 -6.77
N GLU A 17 10.78 -9.27 -7.51
CA GLU A 17 11.37 -9.63 -8.81
C GLU A 17 12.27 -10.86 -8.72
N ARG A 18 13.11 -10.94 -7.68
CA ARG A 18 14.01 -12.08 -7.44
C ARG A 18 13.25 -13.37 -7.17
N ILE A 19 12.17 -13.32 -6.38
CA ILE A 19 11.35 -14.49 -6.07
C ILE A 19 10.61 -14.98 -7.31
N LEU A 20 10.04 -14.05 -8.10
CA LEU A 20 9.27 -14.38 -9.29
C LEU A 20 10.15 -14.73 -10.49
N GLY A 21 11.41 -14.30 -10.50
CA GLY A 21 12.34 -14.50 -11.62
C GLY A 21 11.98 -13.66 -12.86
N ARG A 22 11.28 -12.53 -12.67
CA ARG A 22 10.87 -11.60 -13.73
C ARG A 22 10.90 -10.17 -13.22
N SER A 23 11.11 -9.21 -14.12
CA SER A 23 11.00 -7.80 -13.76
C SER A 23 9.53 -7.39 -13.59
N LEU A 24 9.29 -6.46 -12.66
CA LEU A 24 8.01 -5.85 -12.37
C LEU A 24 7.89 -4.52 -13.11
N THR A 25 7.03 -4.49 -14.14
CA THR A 25 6.76 -3.27 -14.90
C THR A 25 5.66 -2.46 -14.22
N PRO A 26 5.81 -1.13 -14.07
CA PRO A 26 4.71 -0.27 -13.65
C PRO A 26 3.53 -0.32 -14.63
N PRO A 27 2.29 -0.23 -14.14
CA PRO A 27 1.11 -0.18 -14.99
C PRO A 27 1.05 1.13 -15.78
N ARG A 28 0.42 1.11 -16.96
CA ARG A 28 0.29 2.29 -17.82
C ARG A 28 -0.92 3.12 -17.43
N GLY A 29 -0.74 4.43 -17.26
CA GLY A 29 -1.86 5.36 -17.06
C GLY A 29 -2.71 5.56 -18.33
N THR A 30 -3.84 6.26 -18.19
CA THR A 30 -4.70 6.65 -19.33
C THR A 30 -3.91 7.53 -20.32
N PRO A 31 -3.84 7.16 -21.61
CA PRO A 31 -3.27 8.02 -22.64
C PRO A 31 -4.14 9.27 -22.87
N GLY A 32 -3.52 10.45 -22.96
CA GLY A 32 -4.14 11.65 -23.56
C GLY A 32 -4.68 12.71 -22.61
N GLU A 33 -4.85 12.42 -21.31
CA GLU A 33 -5.23 13.44 -20.32
C GLU A 33 -4.40 13.29 -19.04
N PRO A 34 -3.31 14.08 -18.89
CA PRO A 34 -2.55 14.08 -17.66
C PRO A 34 -3.43 14.53 -16.51
N LEU A 35 -3.39 13.80 -15.39
CA LEU A 35 -4.05 14.19 -14.16
C LEU A 35 -3.45 15.53 -13.70
N SER A 36 -4.30 16.50 -13.36
CA SER A 36 -3.81 17.75 -12.79
C SER A 36 -3.12 17.49 -11.46
N GLU A 37 -2.20 18.38 -11.09
CA GLU A 37 -1.50 18.31 -9.80
C GLU A 37 -2.50 18.33 -8.63
N GLU A 38 -3.46 19.25 -8.65
CA GLU A 38 -4.53 19.33 -7.66
C GLU A 38 -5.35 18.03 -7.54
N ALA A 39 -5.70 17.39 -8.66
CA ALA A 39 -6.44 16.14 -8.61
C ALA A 39 -5.57 14.97 -8.13
N ARG A 40 -4.27 14.99 -8.43
CA ARG A 40 -3.31 14.00 -7.93
C ARG A 40 -3.13 14.11 -6.42
N GLU A 41 -2.93 15.33 -5.92
CA GLU A 41 -2.83 15.64 -4.50
C GLU A 41 -4.11 15.22 -3.77
N TYR A 42 -5.27 15.63 -4.27
CA TYR A 42 -6.56 15.24 -3.70
C TYR A 42 -6.71 13.71 -3.57
N LEU A 43 -6.41 12.95 -4.63
CA LEU A 43 -6.52 11.49 -4.57
C LEU A 43 -5.50 10.83 -3.63
N ALA A 44 -4.30 11.40 -3.52
CA ALA A 44 -3.29 10.94 -2.57
C ALA A 44 -3.68 11.26 -1.12
N GLU A 45 -4.30 12.42 -0.87
CA GLU A 45 -4.86 12.78 0.44
C GLU A 45 -6.03 11.87 0.82
N GLU A 46 -6.92 11.53 -0.11
CA GLU A 46 -8.01 10.58 0.14
C GLU A 46 -7.50 9.19 0.53
N ALA A 47 -6.44 8.70 -0.12
CA ALA A 47 -5.80 7.45 0.28
C ALA A 47 -5.21 7.52 1.70
N GLN A 48 -4.58 8.64 2.06
CA GLN A 48 -4.05 8.86 3.41
C GLN A 48 -5.17 8.91 4.45
N ASN A 49 -6.27 9.60 4.15
CA ASN A 49 -7.45 9.66 5.01
C ASN A 49 -8.03 8.26 5.26
N LEU A 50 -8.14 7.43 4.21
CA LEU A 50 -8.58 6.03 4.36
C LEU A 50 -7.63 5.23 5.24
N TYR A 51 -6.31 5.35 5.04
CA TYR A 51 -5.32 4.69 5.89
C TYR A 51 -5.47 5.07 7.36
N TRP A 52 -5.59 6.36 7.66
CA TRP A 52 -5.71 6.81 9.06
C TRP A 52 -7.03 6.37 9.70
N ASN A 53 -8.13 6.43 8.95
CA ASN A 53 -9.43 5.98 9.43
C ASN A 53 -9.42 4.47 9.72
N ASP A 54 -8.93 3.66 8.79
CA ASP A 54 -8.84 2.19 8.93
C ASP A 54 -7.93 1.82 10.13
N LEU A 55 -6.80 2.51 10.30
CA LEU A 55 -5.90 2.31 11.44
C LEU A 55 -6.53 2.75 12.78
N GLU A 56 -7.26 3.85 12.81
CA GLU A 56 -7.97 4.30 14.01
C GLU A 56 -9.05 3.29 14.42
N TRP A 57 -9.80 2.75 13.45
CA TRP A 57 -10.75 1.68 13.70
C TRP A 57 -10.07 0.46 14.31
N GLU A 58 -9.00 -0.04 13.70
CA GLU A 58 -8.25 -1.20 14.20
C GLU A 58 -7.75 -0.98 15.64
N ARG A 59 -7.26 0.21 15.96
CA ARG A 59 -6.80 0.55 17.33
C ARG A 59 -7.93 0.55 18.36
N ILE A 60 -9.15 0.87 17.95
CA ILE A 60 -10.31 0.92 18.84
C ILE A 60 -10.88 -0.48 19.04
N THR A 61 -10.93 -1.28 17.98
CA THR A 61 -11.66 -2.55 17.99
C THR A 61 -10.77 -3.74 18.34
N ASP A 62 -9.48 -3.69 17.98
CA ASP A 62 -8.53 -4.83 18.07
C ASP A 62 -9.14 -6.10 17.43
N GLU A 63 -10.06 -5.92 16.48
CA GLU A 63 -10.92 -6.98 15.94
C GLU A 63 -10.13 -7.94 15.03
N GLU A 64 -9.06 -7.45 14.41
CA GLU A 64 -8.22 -8.24 13.50
C GLU A 64 -6.96 -8.79 14.19
N ALA A 65 -6.87 -8.70 15.52
CA ALA A 65 -5.85 -9.35 16.33
C ALA A 65 -6.03 -10.88 16.34
N LEU A 66 -5.55 -11.54 15.29
CA LEU A 66 -5.55 -12.99 15.17
C LEU A 66 -4.37 -13.62 15.95
N GLU A 67 -4.46 -14.93 16.27
CA GLU A 67 -3.38 -15.68 16.92
C GLU A 67 -2.05 -15.64 16.13
N GLU A 68 -2.12 -15.41 14.82
CA GLU A 68 -0.96 -15.29 13.91
C GLU A 68 -0.50 -13.83 13.70
N GLY A 69 -1.12 -12.86 14.39
CA GLY A 69 -0.89 -11.42 14.23
C GLY A 69 -1.91 -10.73 13.31
N PRO A 70 -1.97 -9.39 13.31
CA PRO A 70 -2.96 -8.64 12.56
C PRO A 70 -2.72 -8.74 11.04
N ILE A 71 -3.82 -8.89 10.27
CA ILE A 71 -3.78 -9.04 8.81
C ILE A 71 -4.22 -7.73 8.14
N ALA A 72 -3.30 -7.05 7.46
CA ALA A 72 -3.56 -5.78 6.78
C ALA A 72 -4.67 -5.84 5.71
N GLN A 73 -4.94 -7.00 5.12
CA GLN A 73 -6.07 -7.15 4.19
C GLN A 73 -7.43 -6.96 4.88
N LEU A 74 -7.52 -7.34 6.16
CA LEU A 74 -8.74 -7.22 6.96
C LEU A 74 -8.82 -5.87 7.66
N ALA A 75 -7.68 -5.33 8.10
CA ALA A 75 -7.62 -4.01 8.72
C ALA A 75 -7.81 -2.84 7.73
N PHE A 76 -7.44 -2.99 6.44
CA PHE A 76 -7.47 -1.90 5.45
C PHE A 76 -8.36 -2.19 4.21
N PRO A 77 -9.62 -2.64 4.37
CA PRO A 77 -10.43 -3.09 3.25
C PRO A 77 -10.84 -1.92 2.34
N GLY A 78 -11.14 -0.75 2.94
CA GLY A 78 -11.53 0.46 2.22
C GLY A 78 -10.36 1.04 1.43
N PHE A 79 -9.21 1.18 2.09
CA PHE A 79 -7.97 1.60 1.45
C PHE A 79 -7.60 0.69 0.27
N LEU A 80 -7.58 -0.64 0.45
CA LEU A 80 -7.22 -1.58 -0.62
C LEU A 80 -8.23 -1.57 -1.78
N ALA A 81 -9.51 -1.33 -1.50
CA ALA A 81 -10.50 -1.14 -2.56
C ALA A 81 -10.24 0.14 -3.37
N PHE A 82 -9.83 1.23 -2.70
CA PHE A 82 -9.48 2.48 -3.36
C PHE A 82 -8.26 2.31 -4.28
N ILE A 83 -7.19 1.66 -3.82
CA ILE A 83 -6.00 1.36 -4.63
C ILE A 83 -6.37 0.53 -5.87
N ARG A 84 -7.21 -0.51 -5.72
CA ARG A 84 -7.71 -1.28 -6.87
C ARG A 84 -8.47 -0.39 -7.87
N GLY A 85 -9.28 0.55 -7.37
CA GLY A 85 -10.01 1.52 -8.20
C GLY A 85 -9.08 2.42 -9.01
N LEU A 86 -7.99 2.90 -8.40
CA LEU A 86 -6.97 3.71 -9.08
C LEU A 86 -6.21 2.93 -10.18
N LEU A 87 -6.21 1.60 -10.14
CA LEU A 87 -5.53 0.74 -11.10
C LEU A 87 -6.49 0.05 -12.09
N LEU A 88 -7.76 0.44 -12.08
CA LEU A 88 -8.77 -0.22 -12.89
C LEU A 88 -8.57 0.10 -14.38
N HIS A 89 -8.43 -0.95 -15.20
CA HIS A 89 -8.26 -0.86 -16.65
C HIS A 89 -9.51 -1.22 -17.45
N GLU A 90 -10.47 -1.90 -16.82
CA GLU A 90 -11.71 -2.35 -17.45
C GLU A 90 -12.91 -2.00 -16.56
N VAL A 91 -13.98 -1.54 -17.18
CA VAL A 91 -15.27 -1.26 -16.52
C VAL A 91 -16.34 -2.11 -17.16
N MET A 92 -17.45 -2.30 -16.47
CA MET A 92 -18.61 -3.00 -17.03
C MET A 92 -19.13 -2.28 -18.29
N PRO A 93 -19.71 -3.01 -19.26
CA PRO A 93 -20.17 -2.43 -20.52
C PRO A 93 -21.21 -1.32 -20.38
N ASP A 94 -21.94 -1.27 -19.27
CA ASP A 94 -22.95 -0.27 -18.92
C ASP A 94 -22.40 0.93 -18.13
N SER A 95 -21.09 0.96 -17.87
CA SER A 95 -20.44 2.07 -17.17
C SER A 95 -20.58 3.38 -17.94
N GLN A 96 -20.96 4.44 -17.23
CA GLN A 96 -21.14 5.78 -17.79
C GLN A 96 -19.81 6.50 -18.04
N ALA A 97 -18.70 5.97 -17.51
CA ALA A 97 -17.36 6.50 -17.70
C ALA A 97 -16.37 5.37 -18.02
N PRO A 98 -15.35 5.62 -18.86
CA PRO A 98 -14.31 4.64 -19.12
C PRO A 98 -13.44 4.41 -17.88
N ALA A 99 -12.75 3.28 -17.86
CA ALA A 99 -11.69 3.06 -16.89
C ALA A 99 -10.59 4.11 -17.08
N SER A 100 -10.15 4.74 -15.99
CA SER A 100 -9.10 5.76 -16.03
C SER A 100 -8.04 5.49 -14.97
N PRO A 101 -7.11 4.55 -15.23
CA PRO A 101 -6.06 4.20 -14.28
C PRO A 101 -5.15 5.39 -13.99
N ARG A 102 -4.87 5.60 -12.70
CA ARG A 102 -4.04 6.67 -12.12
C ARG A 102 -2.86 6.09 -11.34
N PRO A 103 -1.95 5.35 -11.99
CA PRO A 103 -0.82 4.70 -11.32
C PRO A 103 0.11 5.68 -10.59
N GLN A 104 0.23 6.91 -11.10
CA GLN A 104 1.04 7.96 -10.47
C GLN A 104 0.56 8.35 -9.06
N VAL A 105 -0.73 8.15 -8.75
CA VAL A 105 -1.28 8.36 -7.40
C VAL A 105 -0.88 7.20 -6.50
N VAL A 106 -0.90 5.97 -7.01
CA VAL A 106 -0.47 4.79 -6.25
C VAL A 106 1.02 4.85 -5.92
N GLU A 107 1.84 5.43 -6.80
CA GLU A 107 3.25 5.72 -6.50
C GLU A 107 3.41 6.70 -5.34
N ASP A 108 2.62 7.80 -5.29
CA ASP A 108 2.64 8.74 -4.16
C ASP A 108 2.19 8.05 -2.86
N VAL A 109 1.21 7.16 -2.95
CA VAL A 109 0.72 6.37 -1.80
C VAL A 109 1.77 5.39 -1.31
N LEU A 110 2.49 4.70 -2.20
CA LEU A 110 3.61 3.83 -1.83
C LEU A 110 4.72 4.63 -1.13
N GLU A 111 5.00 5.84 -1.61
CA GLU A 111 5.94 6.73 -0.95
C GLU A 111 5.46 7.14 0.46
N PHE A 112 4.19 7.49 0.62
CA PHE A 112 3.58 7.79 1.91
C PHE A 112 3.72 6.60 2.89
N LEU A 113 3.31 5.40 2.48
CA LEU A 113 3.39 4.21 3.32
C LEU A 113 4.84 3.90 3.72
N ALA A 114 5.78 4.01 2.78
CA ALA A 114 7.18 3.76 3.05
C ALA A 114 7.80 4.81 3.99
N ARG A 115 7.43 6.09 3.85
CA ARG A 115 7.81 7.13 4.82
C ARG A 115 7.27 6.79 6.21
N ARG A 116 6.02 6.34 6.28
CA ARG A 116 5.41 5.97 7.56
C ARG A 116 6.11 4.78 8.22
N VAL A 117 6.48 3.76 7.46
CA VAL A 117 7.30 2.64 7.97
C VAL A 117 8.62 3.15 8.55
N VAL A 118 9.34 4.00 7.83
CA VAL A 118 10.61 4.59 8.30
C VAL A 118 10.42 5.40 9.59
N GLU A 119 9.35 6.20 9.68
CA GLU A 119 9.01 6.95 10.89
C GLU A 119 8.75 6.03 12.09
N LEU A 120 8.03 4.92 11.89
CA LEU A 120 7.73 3.95 12.94
C LEU A 120 8.99 3.19 13.38
N GLU A 121 9.86 2.82 12.44
CA GLU A 121 11.19 2.23 12.75
C GLU A 121 12.05 3.18 13.60
N ASP A 122 12.10 4.46 13.22
CA ASP A 122 12.84 5.49 13.96
C ASP A 122 12.21 5.71 15.36
N GLY A 123 10.87 5.63 15.46
CA GLY A 123 10.14 5.66 16.73
C GLY A 123 10.49 4.48 17.65
N LEU A 124 10.67 3.27 17.10
CA LEU A 124 11.11 2.10 17.88
C LEU A 124 12.55 2.20 18.38
N ALA A 125 13.40 2.98 17.72
CA ALA A 125 14.78 3.20 18.18
C ALA A 125 14.84 4.06 19.46
N SER A 126 13.82 4.90 19.70
CA SER A 126 13.70 5.74 20.90
C SER A 126 12.22 5.90 21.31
N PRO A 127 11.59 4.83 21.80
CA PRO A 127 10.14 4.79 21.98
C PRO A 127 9.68 5.64 23.16
N PRO A 128 8.56 6.36 23.03
CA PRO A 128 7.86 6.93 24.17
C PRO A 128 7.44 5.84 25.17
N GLU A 129 7.36 6.21 26.45
CA GLU A 129 6.98 5.27 27.51
C GLU A 129 5.56 4.75 27.29
N GLY A 130 5.42 3.42 27.17
CA GLY A 130 4.13 2.75 26.97
C GLY A 130 3.65 2.65 25.52
N GLU A 131 4.39 3.16 24.53
CA GLU A 131 3.93 3.17 23.12
C GLU A 131 4.57 2.07 22.25
N ILE A 132 5.53 1.30 22.76
CA ILE A 132 6.29 0.30 21.98
C ILE A 132 5.38 -0.68 21.23
N GLU A 133 4.39 -1.26 21.90
CA GLU A 133 3.51 -2.27 21.28
C GLU A 133 2.58 -1.64 20.24
N ALA A 134 2.10 -0.42 20.48
CA ALA A 134 1.30 0.31 19.50
C ALA A 134 2.11 0.63 18.24
N ILE A 135 3.36 1.08 18.40
CA ILE A 135 4.28 1.35 17.28
C ILE A 135 4.60 0.05 16.53
N ARG A 136 4.83 -1.07 17.23
CA ARG A 136 5.07 -2.39 16.60
C ARG A 136 3.87 -2.88 15.81
N GLY A 137 2.67 -2.75 16.37
CA GLY A 137 1.42 -3.16 15.72
C GLY A 137 1.20 -2.38 14.43
N GLU A 138 1.29 -1.04 14.51
CA GLU A 138 1.19 -0.19 13.31
C GLU A 138 2.30 -0.51 12.30
N LEU A 139 3.55 -0.66 12.74
CA LEU A 139 4.66 -1.00 11.85
C LEU A 139 4.40 -2.30 11.10
N GLY A 140 3.90 -3.34 11.78
CA GLY A 140 3.57 -4.62 11.16
C GLY A 140 2.51 -4.48 10.08
N LEU A 141 1.40 -3.82 10.41
CA LEU A 141 0.29 -3.55 9.50
C LEU A 141 0.71 -2.73 8.28
N THR A 142 1.38 -1.59 8.50
CA THR A 142 1.80 -0.68 7.43
C THR A 142 2.88 -1.31 6.55
N SER A 143 3.79 -2.09 7.14
CA SER A 143 4.78 -2.89 6.42
C SER A 143 4.11 -3.90 5.49
N GLN A 144 3.11 -4.65 5.97
CA GLN A 144 2.37 -5.59 5.13
C GLN A 144 1.57 -4.85 4.05
N LEU A 145 1.01 -3.69 4.37
CA LEU A 145 0.24 -2.88 3.43
C LEU A 145 1.07 -2.41 2.23
N VAL A 146 2.35 -2.08 2.43
CA VAL A 146 3.28 -1.77 1.33
C VAL A 146 3.38 -2.92 0.33
N ASP A 147 3.50 -4.16 0.80
CA ASP A 147 3.58 -5.35 -0.07
C ASP A 147 2.27 -5.57 -0.83
N LEU A 148 1.12 -5.45 -0.14
CA LEU A 148 -0.19 -5.59 -0.77
C LEU A 148 -0.41 -4.55 -1.88
N VAL A 149 0.00 -3.30 -1.65
CA VAL A 149 -0.09 -2.25 -2.67
C VAL A 149 0.87 -2.54 -3.83
N LEU A 150 2.10 -3.01 -3.57
CA LEU A 150 3.04 -3.43 -4.63
C LEU A 150 2.47 -4.59 -5.46
N TYR A 151 1.81 -5.56 -4.84
CA TYR A 151 1.16 -6.67 -5.55
C TYR A 151 0.08 -6.14 -6.49
N GLN A 152 -0.77 -5.23 -6.02
CA GLN A 152 -1.81 -4.62 -6.86
C GLN A 152 -1.20 -3.77 -7.97
N PHE A 153 -0.24 -2.91 -7.64
CA PHE A 153 0.44 -2.03 -8.58
C PHE A 153 1.07 -2.80 -9.74
N HIS A 154 1.70 -3.94 -9.46
CA HIS A 154 2.35 -4.76 -10.48
C HIS A 154 1.50 -5.90 -11.03
N GLY A 155 0.22 -5.99 -10.66
CA GLY A 155 -0.67 -7.06 -11.12
C GLY A 155 -0.17 -8.45 -10.76
N VAL A 156 0.42 -8.61 -9.57
CA VAL A 156 0.90 -9.90 -9.07
C VAL A 156 -0.30 -10.79 -8.76
N GLY A 157 -0.41 -11.91 -9.49
CA GLY A 157 -1.54 -12.83 -9.36
C GLY A 157 -1.48 -13.67 -8.08
N PRO A 158 -2.61 -14.29 -7.65
CA PRO A 158 -2.69 -15.02 -6.38
C PRO A 158 -1.61 -16.09 -6.17
N LYS A 159 -1.28 -16.87 -7.21
CA LYS A 159 -0.23 -17.90 -7.14
C LYS A 159 1.18 -17.32 -6.94
N ASP A 160 1.43 -16.15 -7.52
CA ASP A 160 2.70 -15.44 -7.36
C ASP A 160 2.77 -14.86 -5.94
N VAL A 161 1.66 -14.30 -5.43
CA VAL A 161 1.55 -13.83 -4.02
C VAL A 161 1.84 -14.97 -3.06
N GLU A 162 1.17 -16.12 -3.19
CA GLU A 162 1.43 -17.30 -2.34
C GLU A 162 2.92 -17.70 -2.32
N ARG A 163 3.59 -17.62 -3.47
CA ARG A 163 5.02 -17.92 -3.58
C ARG A 163 5.89 -16.88 -2.89
N ILE A 164 5.52 -15.61 -2.92
CA ILE A 164 6.26 -14.52 -2.26
C ILE A 164 6.11 -14.61 -0.74
N GLU A 165 4.89 -14.84 -0.26
CA GLU A 165 4.60 -15.01 1.17
C GLU A 165 5.29 -16.26 1.73
N ALA A 166 5.32 -17.37 0.98
CA ALA A 166 6.04 -18.58 1.37
C ALA A 166 7.59 -18.45 1.38
N ALA A 167 8.12 -17.38 0.78
CA ALA A 167 9.55 -17.05 0.79
C ALA A 167 9.88 -15.94 1.80
N GLY A 168 8.90 -15.53 2.63
CA GLY A 168 9.03 -14.60 3.76
C GLY A 168 9.61 -15.27 4.99
#